data_AF-A0A3G8ZS09-F1
#
_entry.id   AF-A0A3G8ZS09-F1
#
_cell.length_a   1.000
_cell.length_b   1.000
_cell.length_c   1.000
_cell.angle_alpha   90.00
_cell.angle_beta   90.00
_cell.angle_gamma   90.00
#
_symmetry.space_group_name_H-M   'P 1'
#
loop_
_entity.id
_entity.type
_entity.pdbx_description
1 polymer ?
#
loop_
_entity_poly.entity_id
_entity_poly.type
_entity_poly.pdbx_seq_one_letter_code
_entity_poly.pdbx_strand_id
1 'polypeptide(L)'
;MVLSKKIIGFLVVLSFLNGAKAQQYATKKIDRLIALSFQLSNRHQALQICAKTYQLSDAVGYYPGKAKSLNANINSYIGLGEREKALRSANKLYEIASSEGDDYYMGQALLAQALSYAYLGFFEKALKINKDAEVICSKIKDNDEFYSSLGQVYGGRAEIKHLQYKAPKEVLASELKSLGYYKKFYIIGDISI
;
A
#
# COMPACT_ATOMS: atom_id res chain seq x y z
N MET A 1 20.47 26.14 -44.71
CA MET A 1 18.99 26.20 -44.66
C MET A 1 18.58 26.44 -43.22
N VAL A 2 18.20 27.67 -42.84
CA VAL A 2 17.86 28.01 -41.44
C VAL A 2 16.39 27.70 -41.22
N LEU A 3 16.07 26.77 -40.31
CA LEU A 3 14.69 26.49 -39.93
C LEU A 3 14.07 27.73 -39.27
N SER A 4 12.87 28.12 -39.71
CA SER A 4 12.19 29.27 -39.13
C SER A 4 11.78 28.98 -37.68
N LYS A 5 11.80 30.02 -36.82
CA LYS A 5 11.38 29.91 -35.40
C LYS A 5 9.99 29.27 -35.23
N LYS A 6 9.07 29.48 -36.20
CA LYS A 6 7.74 28.86 -36.21
C LYS A 6 7.79 27.34 -36.40
N ILE A 7 8.68 26.84 -37.25
CA ILE A 7 8.86 25.40 -37.50
C ILE A 7 9.48 24.71 -36.27
N ILE A 8 10.46 25.35 -35.63
CA ILE A 8 11.07 24.82 -34.39
C ILE A 8 10.02 24.73 -33.28
N GLY A 9 9.20 25.78 -33.09
CA GLY A 9 8.12 25.76 -32.11
C GLY A 9 7.10 24.64 -32.37
N PHE A 10 6.72 24.41 -33.63
CA PHE A 10 5.81 23.33 -34.01
C PHE A 10 6.39 21.93 -33.71
N LEU A 11 7.66 21.69 -34.03
CA LEU A 11 8.34 20.41 -33.78
C LEU A 11 8.47 20.11 -32.27
N VAL A 12 8.77 21.13 -31.47
CA VAL A 12 8.81 21.00 -30.00
C VAL A 12 7.44 20.59 -29.47
N VAL A 13 6.37 21.29 -29.85
CA VAL A 13 5.00 20.94 -29.42
C VAL A 13 4.61 19.53 -29.87
N LEU A 14 4.92 19.14 -31.12
CA LEU A 14 4.63 17.81 -31.64
C LEU A 14 5.37 16.71 -30.85
N SER A 15 6.64 16.94 -30.50
CA SER A 15 7.42 16.02 -29.68
C SER A 15 6.85 15.84 -28.27
N PHE A 16 6.41 16.93 -27.63
CA PHE A 16 5.73 16.88 -26.33
C PHE A 16 4.40 16.11 -26.40
N LEU A 17 3.59 16.37 -27.43
CA LEU A 17 2.32 15.68 -27.64
C LEU A 17 2.51 14.18 -27.86
N ASN A 18 3.52 13.79 -28.63
CA ASN A 18 3.85 12.38 -28.86
C ASN A 18 4.35 11.71 -27.57
N GLY A 19 5.21 12.38 -26.79
CA GLY A 19 5.66 11.89 -25.49
C GLY A 19 4.52 11.69 -24.49
N ALA A 20 3.60 12.67 -24.40
CA ALA A 20 2.42 12.57 -23.52
C ALA A 20 1.49 11.41 -23.93
N LYS A 21 1.26 11.19 -25.22
CA LYS A 21 0.47 10.06 -25.72
C LYS A 21 1.12 8.72 -25.42
N ALA A 22 2.44 8.60 -25.61
CA ALA A 22 3.19 7.39 -25.29
C ALA A 22 3.14 7.07 -23.79
N GLN A 23 3.31 8.08 -22.93
CA GLN A 23 3.19 7.95 -21.49
C GLN A 23 1.79 7.50 -21.07
N GLN A 24 0.74 8.12 -21.62
CA GLN A 24 -0.64 7.76 -21.32
C GLN A 24 -0.98 6.33 -21.76
N TYR A 25 -0.43 5.87 -22.88
CA TYR A 25 -0.60 4.49 -23.33
C TYR A 25 0.07 3.50 -22.36
N ALA A 26 1.28 3.83 -21.87
CA ALA A 26 1.99 3.03 -20.89
C ALA A 26 1.21 2.92 -19.56
N THR A 27 0.70 4.03 -19.02
CA THR A 27 -0.06 4.03 -17.76
C THR A 27 -1.36 3.23 -17.87
N LYS A 28 -2.11 3.36 -18.96
CA LYS A 28 -3.32 2.53 -19.21
C LYS A 28 -3.02 1.03 -19.25
N LYS A 29 -1.87 0.64 -19.82
CA LYS A 29 -1.43 -0.75 -19.84
C LYS A 29 -1.10 -1.25 -18.43
N ILE A 30 -0.44 -0.42 -17.62
CA ILE A 30 -0.16 -0.70 -16.22
C ILE A 30 -1.46 -0.88 -15.43
N ASP A 31 -2.42 0.03 -15.56
CA ASP A 31 -3.72 -0.05 -14.86
C ASP A 31 -4.46 -1.36 -15.16
N ARG A 32 -4.44 -1.81 -16.42
CA ARG A 32 -5.06 -3.10 -16.80
C ARG A 32 -4.37 -4.29 -16.15
N LEU A 33 -3.05 -4.30 -16.08
CA LEU A 33 -2.30 -5.37 -15.41
C LEU A 33 -2.60 -5.39 -13.91
N ILE A 34 -2.67 -4.21 -13.29
CA ILE A 34 -3.05 -4.06 -11.88
C ILE A 34 -4.47 -4.60 -11.66
N ALA A 35 -5.44 -4.22 -12.49
CA ALA A 35 -6.81 -4.71 -12.40
C ALA A 35 -6.88 -6.25 -12.48
N LEU A 36 -6.10 -6.86 -13.38
CA LEU A 36 -5.99 -8.32 -13.48
C LEU A 36 -5.49 -8.95 -12.16
N SER A 37 -4.52 -8.32 -11.48
CA SER A 37 -4.00 -8.85 -10.22
C SER A 37 -5.07 -8.97 -9.12
N PHE A 38 -6.04 -8.05 -9.07
CA PHE A 38 -7.17 -8.09 -8.13
C PHE A 38 -8.18 -9.20 -8.44
N GLN A 39 -8.23 -9.69 -9.68
CA GLN A 39 -9.14 -10.75 -10.12
C GLN A 39 -8.55 -12.15 -9.92
N LEU A 40 -7.25 -12.27 -9.67
CA LEU A 40 -6.59 -13.56 -9.50
C LEU A 40 -6.88 -14.15 -8.12
N SER A 41 -7.44 -15.36 -8.10
CA SER A 41 -7.55 -16.16 -6.87
C SER A 41 -6.17 -16.63 -6.37
N ASN A 42 -5.21 -16.80 -7.30
CA ASN A 42 -3.83 -17.18 -6.96
C ASN A 42 -3.01 -15.95 -6.54
N ARG A 43 -2.82 -15.83 -5.22
CA ARG A 43 -2.09 -14.72 -4.60
C ARG A 43 -0.62 -14.64 -5.00
N HIS A 44 0.05 -15.77 -5.29
CA HIS A 44 1.45 -15.74 -5.74
C HIS A 44 1.57 -15.16 -7.16
N GLN A 45 0.63 -15.47 -8.04
CA GLN A 45 0.58 -14.84 -9.37
C GLN A 45 0.24 -13.35 -9.28
N ALA A 46 -0.70 -12.98 -8.40
CA ALA A 46 -1.00 -11.57 -8.13
C ALA A 46 0.24 -10.79 -7.68
N LEU A 47 1.04 -11.35 -6.75
CA LEU A 47 2.30 -10.75 -6.30
C LEU A 47 3.31 -10.54 -7.44
N GLN A 48 3.44 -11.49 -8.37
CA GLN A 48 4.32 -11.34 -9.54
C GLN A 48 3.88 -10.18 -10.44
N ILE A 49 2.58 -10.08 -10.70
CA ILE A 49 2.02 -8.97 -11.49
C ILE A 49 2.26 -7.64 -10.78
N CYS A 50 1.97 -7.56 -9.48
CA CYS A 50 2.14 -6.36 -8.69
C CYS A 50 3.60 -5.88 -8.62
N ALA A 51 4.56 -6.80 -8.48
CA ALA A 51 5.98 -6.46 -8.53
C ALA A 51 6.37 -5.85 -9.88
N LYS A 52 5.91 -6.46 -10.98
CA LYS A 52 6.14 -5.96 -12.33
C LYS A 52 5.48 -4.60 -12.57
N THR A 53 4.22 -4.42 -12.15
CA THR A 53 3.50 -3.16 -12.34
C THR A 53 4.08 -2.04 -11.47
N TYR A 54 4.58 -2.36 -10.28
CA TYR A 54 5.32 -1.39 -9.47
C TYR A 54 6.58 -0.91 -10.18
N GLN A 55 7.43 -1.82 -10.67
CA GLN A 55 8.65 -1.46 -11.41
C GLN A 55 8.36 -0.62 -12.65
N LEU A 56 7.34 -1.01 -13.43
CA LEU A 56 6.92 -0.24 -14.60
C LEU A 56 6.41 1.15 -14.22
N SER A 57 5.63 1.25 -13.13
CA SER A 57 5.13 2.54 -12.66
C SER A 57 6.27 3.44 -12.17
N ASP A 58 7.23 2.88 -11.45
CA ASP A 58 8.39 3.60 -10.93
C ASP A 58 9.27 4.14 -12.07
N ALA A 59 9.56 3.31 -13.08
CA ALA A 59 10.36 3.68 -14.24
C ALA A 59 9.79 4.88 -15.04
N VAL A 60 8.48 5.11 -14.95
CA VAL A 60 7.79 6.19 -15.68
C VAL A 60 7.22 7.27 -14.77
N GLY A 61 7.54 7.25 -13.46
CA GLY A 61 7.05 8.24 -12.49
C GLY A 61 5.52 8.22 -12.27
N TYR A 62 4.87 7.07 -12.45
CA TYR A 62 3.42 6.95 -12.36
C TYR A 62 2.96 6.56 -10.94
N TYR A 63 2.77 7.56 -10.08
CA TYR A 63 2.37 7.35 -8.68
C TYR A 63 1.11 6.47 -8.50
N PRO A 64 -0.03 6.71 -9.18
CA PRO A 64 -1.22 5.87 -9.00
C PRO A 64 -0.96 4.39 -9.27
N GLY A 65 -0.11 4.06 -10.24
CA GLY A 65 0.31 2.69 -10.52
C GLY A 65 1.17 2.09 -9.40
N LYS A 66 2.09 2.87 -8.82
CA LYS A 66 2.91 2.46 -7.65
C LYS A 66 2.01 2.16 -6.45
N ALA A 67 1.10 3.06 -6.11
CA ALA A 67 0.21 2.95 -4.96
C ALA A 67 -0.74 1.73 -5.07
N LYS A 68 -1.43 1.60 -6.22
CA LYS A 68 -2.31 0.44 -6.47
C LYS A 68 -1.55 -0.89 -6.41
N SER A 69 -0.34 -0.96 -6.98
CA SER A 69 0.49 -2.17 -6.96
C SER A 69 0.92 -2.56 -5.54
N LEU A 70 1.30 -1.58 -4.71
CA LEU A 70 1.62 -1.83 -3.31
C LEU A 70 0.39 -2.25 -2.51
N ASN A 71 -0.76 -1.63 -2.73
CA ASN A 71 -2.02 -2.01 -2.07
C ASN A 71 -2.44 -3.46 -2.42
N ALA A 72 -2.31 -3.85 -3.68
CA ALA A 72 -2.55 -5.23 -4.12
C ALA A 72 -1.55 -6.24 -3.52
N ASN A 73 -0.27 -5.85 -3.39
CA ASN A 73 0.73 -6.65 -2.67
C ASN A 73 0.33 -6.86 -1.20
N ILE A 74 -0.09 -5.81 -0.51
CA ILE A 74 -0.54 -5.87 0.88
C ILE A 74 -1.69 -6.87 1.01
N ASN A 75 -2.73 -6.75 0.18
CA ASN A 75 -3.87 -7.67 0.20
C ASN A 75 -3.46 -9.13 -0.03
N SER A 76 -2.52 -9.35 -0.95
CA SER A 76 -1.99 -10.69 -1.24
C SER A 76 -1.21 -11.24 -0.05
N TYR A 77 -0.32 -10.46 0.56
CA TYR A 77 0.45 -10.88 1.72
C TYR A 77 -0.41 -11.12 2.97
N ILE A 78 -1.41 -10.26 3.22
CA ILE A 78 -2.38 -10.48 4.32
C ILE A 78 -3.10 -11.80 4.12
N GLY A 79 -3.63 -12.07 2.92
CA GLY A 79 -4.34 -13.31 2.63
C GLY A 79 -3.46 -14.56 2.61
N LEU A 80 -2.15 -14.43 2.41
CA LEU A 80 -1.17 -15.51 2.59
C LEU A 80 -0.68 -15.66 4.05
N GLY A 81 -1.08 -14.76 4.95
CA GLY A 81 -0.60 -14.73 6.33
C GLY A 81 0.84 -14.22 6.49
N GLU A 82 1.45 -13.67 5.43
CA GLU A 82 2.83 -13.15 5.42
C GLU A 82 2.92 -11.74 6.02
N ARG A 83 2.69 -11.64 7.34
CA ARG A 83 2.51 -10.35 8.04
C ARG A 83 3.69 -9.40 7.93
N GLU A 84 4.92 -9.92 7.98
CA GLU A 84 6.12 -9.08 7.79
C GLU A 84 6.16 -8.40 6.42
N LYS A 85 5.80 -9.13 5.37
CA LYS A 85 5.85 -8.60 4.00
C LYS A 85 4.72 -7.60 3.79
N ALA A 86 3.53 -7.90 4.31
CA ALA A 86 2.42 -6.95 4.34
C ALA A 86 2.83 -5.64 5.04
N LEU A 87 3.46 -5.73 6.21
CA LEU A 87 3.91 -4.56 6.97
C LEU A 87 4.96 -3.74 6.20
N ARG A 88 5.95 -4.40 5.57
CA ARG A 88 6.94 -3.70 4.73
C ARG A 88 6.30 -3.00 3.54
N SER A 89 5.37 -3.67 2.84
CA SER A 89 4.64 -3.07 1.73
C SER A 89 3.75 -1.90 2.17
N ALA A 90 3.12 -2.02 3.35
CA ALA A 90 2.31 -0.95 3.93
C ALA A 90 3.16 0.27 4.33
N ASN A 91 4.33 0.07 4.94
CA ASN A 91 5.27 1.16 5.21
C ASN A 91 5.70 1.88 3.93
N LYS A 92 6.00 1.13 2.87
CA LYS A 92 6.36 1.70 1.57
C LYS A 92 5.20 2.48 0.94
N LEU A 93 3.97 1.97 1.07
CA LEU A 93 2.78 2.65 0.57
C LEU A 93 2.54 3.96 1.33
N TYR A 94 2.66 3.94 2.66
CA TYR A 94 2.51 5.13 3.49
C TYR A 94 3.53 6.20 3.12
N GLU A 95 4.80 5.82 2.94
CA GLU A 95 5.89 6.73 2.54
C GLU A 95 5.55 7.45 1.23
N ILE A 96 5.19 6.71 0.18
CA ILE A 96 4.91 7.33 -1.13
C ILE A 96 3.58 8.10 -1.15
N ALA A 97 2.57 7.65 -0.41
CA ALA A 97 1.29 8.35 -0.35
C ALA A 97 1.42 9.66 0.44
N SER A 98 2.24 9.65 1.51
CA SER A 98 2.55 10.85 2.27
C SER A 98 3.32 11.89 1.46
N SER A 99 4.24 11.47 0.57
CA SER A 99 4.94 12.43 -0.31
C SER A 99 4.02 13.07 -1.34
N GLU A 100 2.91 12.43 -1.67
CA GLU A 100 1.94 12.87 -2.69
C GLU A 100 0.70 13.53 -2.07
N GLY A 101 0.57 13.52 -0.74
CA GLY A 101 -0.61 14.07 -0.04
C GLY A 101 -1.88 13.25 -0.27
N ASP A 102 -1.75 11.95 -0.48
CA ASP A 102 -2.87 11.05 -0.77
C ASP A 102 -3.41 10.40 0.51
N ASP A 103 -4.39 11.06 1.13
CA ASP A 103 -5.02 10.61 2.36
C ASP A 103 -5.68 9.23 2.22
N TYR A 104 -6.16 8.85 1.02
CA TYR A 104 -6.75 7.52 0.78
C TYR A 104 -5.71 6.42 0.95
N TYR A 105 -4.60 6.46 0.22
CA TYR A 105 -3.58 5.42 0.33
C TYR A 105 -2.79 5.48 1.63
N MET A 106 -2.67 6.65 2.26
CA MET A 106 -2.15 6.75 3.64
C MET A 106 -3.05 5.99 4.63
N GLY A 107 -4.38 6.17 4.53
CA GLY A 107 -5.36 5.47 5.35
C GLY A 107 -5.31 3.95 5.16
N GLN A 108 -5.29 3.48 3.90
CA GLN A 108 -5.18 2.06 3.58
C GLN A 108 -3.88 1.44 4.10
N ALA A 109 -2.76 2.16 4.00
CA ALA A 109 -1.48 1.71 4.54
C ALA A 109 -1.51 1.59 6.07
N LEU A 110 -2.02 2.59 6.79
CA LEU A 110 -2.14 2.55 8.25
C LEU A 110 -3.06 1.41 8.71
N LEU A 111 -4.18 1.19 8.02
CA LEU A 111 -5.07 0.05 8.31
C LEU A 111 -4.34 -1.29 8.16
N ALA A 112 -3.58 -1.46 7.08
CA ALA A 112 -2.81 -2.68 6.84
C ALA A 112 -1.70 -2.88 7.88
N GLN A 113 -1.02 -1.80 8.31
CA GLN A 113 -0.06 -1.84 9.41
C GLN A 113 -0.74 -2.29 10.71
N ALA A 114 -1.87 -1.68 11.07
CA ALA A 114 -2.61 -2.00 12.28
C ALA A 114 -3.02 -3.48 12.32
N LEU A 115 -3.62 -3.99 11.24
CA LEU A 115 -3.96 -5.41 11.13
C LEU A 115 -2.71 -6.28 11.24
N SER A 116 -1.64 -5.95 10.51
CA SER A 116 -0.39 -6.72 10.57
C SER A 116 0.17 -6.81 11.98
N TYR A 117 0.19 -5.71 12.74
CA TYR A 117 0.62 -5.70 14.14
C TYR A 117 -0.31 -6.53 15.04
N ALA A 118 -1.62 -6.45 14.86
CA ALA A 118 -2.57 -7.23 15.66
C ALA A 118 -2.40 -8.74 15.45
N TYR A 119 -2.25 -9.19 14.20
CA TYR A 119 -1.99 -10.61 13.91
C TYR A 119 -0.59 -11.08 14.34
N LEU A 120 0.29 -10.16 14.72
CA LEU A 120 1.58 -10.43 15.37
C LEU A 120 1.51 -10.30 16.89
N GLY A 121 0.33 -10.04 17.48
CA GLY A 121 0.12 -9.92 18.92
C GLY A 121 0.38 -8.54 19.52
N PHE A 122 0.70 -7.53 18.72
CA PHE A 122 0.96 -6.16 19.20
C PHE A 122 -0.32 -5.31 19.23
N PHE A 123 -1.30 -5.71 20.04
CA PHE A 123 -2.66 -5.15 20.02
C PHE A 123 -2.72 -3.64 20.37
N GLU A 124 -2.01 -3.19 21.41
CA GLU A 124 -2.00 -1.77 21.78
C GLU A 124 -1.44 -0.88 20.66
N LYS A 125 -0.34 -1.33 20.04
CA LYS A 125 0.25 -0.64 18.88
C LYS A 125 -0.72 -0.63 17.69
N ALA A 126 -1.38 -1.76 17.43
CA ALA A 126 -2.37 -1.88 16.37
C ALA A 126 -3.56 -0.91 16.56
N LEU A 127 -4.09 -0.82 17.78
CA LEU A 127 -5.19 0.09 18.11
C LEU A 127 -4.79 1.55 17.94
N LYS A 128 -3.59 1.93 18.37
CA LYS A 128 -3.06 3.29 18.14
C LYS A 128 -2.97 3.60 16.65
N ILE A 129 -2.35 2.73 15.85
CA ILE A 129 -2.21 2.93 14.40
C ILE A 129 -3.58 2.96 13.71
N ASN A 130 -4.53 2.12 14.13
CA ASN A 130 -5.90 2.15 13.60
C ASN A 130 -6.61 3.47 13.92
N LYS A 131 -6.32 4.10 15.06
CA LYS A 131 -6.83 5.45 15.37
C LYS A 131 -6.17 6.51 14.50
N ASP A 132 -4.87 6.39 14.25
CA ASP A 132 -4.15 7.26 13.30
C ASP A 132 -4.76 7.13 11.89
N ALA A 133 -5.15 5.91 11.47
CA ALA A 133 -5.85 5.67 10.21
C ALA A 133 -7.22 6.39 10.13
N GLU A 134 -8.01 6.34 11.21
CA GLU A 134 -9.30 7.06 11.30
C GLU A 134 -9.14 8.57 11.08
N VAL A 135 -8.10 9.16 11.70
CA VAL A 135 -7.81 10.60 11.59
C VAL A 135 -7.43 10.97 10.16
N ILE A 136 -6.63 10.15 9.48
CA ILE A 136 -6.26 10.37 8.08
C ILE A 136 -7.47 10.18 7.15
N CYS A 137 -8.20 9.07 7.28
CA CYS A 137 -9.37 8.80 6.43
C CYS A 137 -10.46 9.88 6.58
N SER A 138 -10.54 10.53 7.75
CA SER A 138 -11.48 11.64 7.98
C SER A 138 -11.18 12.91 7.17
N LYS A 139 -10.02 12.99 6.51
CA LYS A 139 -9.61 14.10 5.62
C LYS A 139 -9.91 13.82 4.14
N ILE A 140 -10.28 12.59 3.79
CA ILE A 140 -10.63 12.19 2.42
C ILE A 140 -11.85 13.00 1.96
N LYS A 141 -11.74 13.64 0.80
CA LYS A 141 -12.77 14.53 0.25
C LYS A 141 -13.77 13.83 -0.65
N ASP A 142 -13.36 12.76 -1.32
CA ASP A 142 -14.26 11.94 -2.12
C ASP A 142 -15.17 11.13 -1.18
N ASN A 143 -16.48 11.23 -1.37
CA ASN A 143 -17.45 10.64 -0.45
C ASN A 143 -17.39 9.11 -0.45
N ASP A 144 -17.21 8.48 -1.62
CA ASP A 144 -17.20 7.02 -1.74
C ASP A 144 -15.94 6.45 -1.09
N GLU A 145 -14.79 7.07 -1.35
CA GLU A 145 -13.53 6.73 -0.70
C GLU A 145 -13.58 6.99 0.80
N PHE A 146 -14.18 8.10 1.25
CA PHE A 146 -14.32 8.45 2.66
C PHE A 146 -15.11 7.38 3.42
N TYR A 147 -16.34 7.06 2.98
CA TYR A 147 -17.19 6.10 3.68
C TYR A 147 -16.61 4.68 3.60
N SER A 148 -16.06 4.29 2.45
CA SER A 148 -15.42 2.98 2.29
C SER A 148 -14.21 2.84 3.22
N SER A 149 -13.36 3.86 3.32
CA SER A 149 -12.14 3.82 4.13
C SER A 149 -12.48 3.80 5.63
N LEU A 150 -13.44 4.61 6.08
CA LEU A 150 -13.88 4.58 7.49
C LEU A 150 -14.56 3.25 7.85
N GLY A 151 -15.37 2.69 6.95
CA GLY A 151 -15.95 1.37 7.12
C GLY A 151 -14.89 0.28 7.33
N GLN A 152 -13.83 0.31 6.50
CA GLN A 152 -12.69 -0.58 6.63
C GLN A 152 -11.90 -0.34 7.94
N VAL A 153 -11.70 0.91 8.36
CA VAL A 153 -11.03 1.24 9.62
C VAL A 153 -11.81 0.69 10.82
N TYR A 154 -13.13 0.86 10.87
CA TYR A 154 -13.95 0.33 11.94
C TYR A 154 -14.04 -1.19 11.92
N GLY A 155 -14.15 -1.82 10.74
CA GLY A 155 -14.05 -3.27 10.59
C GLY A 155 -12.71 -3.81 11.08
N GLY A 156 -11.61 -3.14 10.73
CA GLY A 156 -10.28 -3.47 11.21
C GLY A 156 -10.16 -3.34 12.73
N ARG A 157 -10.76 -2.30 13.34
CA ARG A 157 -10.80 -2.13 14.80
C ARG A 157 -11.54 -3.27 15.48
N ALA A 158 -12.66 -3.71 14.92
CA ALA A 158 -13.42 -4.84 15.43
C ALA A 158 -12.58 -6.13 15.38
N GLU A 159 -11.88 -6.38 14.27
CA GLU A 159 -10.97 -7.53 14.14
C GLU A 159 -9.81 -7.46 15.13
N ILE A 160 -9.17 -6.30 15.31
CA ILE A 160 -8.08 -6.13 16.29
C ILE A 160 -8.55 -6.49 17.70
N LYS A 161 -9.72 -5.99 18.11
CA LYS A 161 -10.31 -6.32 19.41
C LYS A 161 -10.70 -7.80 19.52
N HIS A 162 -11.27 -8.37 18.47
CA HIS A 162 -11.60 -9.79 18.44
C HIS A 162 -10.35 -10.67 18.63
N LEU A 163 -9.23 -10.33 17.97
CA LEU A 163 -7.95 -11.01 18.15
C LEU A 163 -7.38 -10.83 19.57
N GLN A 164 -7.52 -9.64 20.15
CA GLN A 164 -7.04 -9.32 21.50
C GLN A 164 -7.75 -10.14 22.59
N TYR A 165 -9.05 -10.38 22.45
CA TYR A 165 -9.87 -11.05 23.46
C TYR A 165 -10.19 -12.52 23.15
N LYS A 166 -9.51 -13.12 22.16
CA LYS A 166 -9.67 -14.54 21.81
C LYS A 166 -9.06 -15.44 22.90
N ALA A 167 -9.53 -16.68 23.01
CA ALA A 167 -9.18 -17.59 24.13
C ALA A 167 -7.65 -17.79 24.31
N PRO A 168 -7.15 -17.96 25.56
CA PRO A 168 -5.72 -17.87 25.91
C PRO A 168 -4.77 -18.78 25.11
N LYS A 169 -5.26 -19.93 24.62
CA LYS A 169 -4.45 -20.91 23.89
C LYS A 169 -4.04 -20.46 22.48
N GLU A 170 -4.83 -19.60 21.84
CA GLU A 170 -4.53 -19.02 20.52
C GLU A 170 -3.74 -17.70 20.65
N VAL A 171 -3.97 -16.97 21.75
CA VAL A 171 -3.13 -15.84 22.16
C VAL A 171 -1.71 -16.33 22.38
N LEU A 172 -1.48 -17.47 23.02
CA LEU A 172 -0.15 -18.07 23.21
C LEU A 172 0.62 -18.31 21.89
N ALA A 173 -0.07 -18.75 20.82
CA ALA A 173 0.54 -18.94 19.51
C ALA A 173 0.89 -17.60 18.84
N SER A 174 0.07 -16.57 19.07
CA SER A 174 0.32 -15.20 18.61
C SER A 174 1.43 -14.54 19.42
N GLU A 175 1.51 -14.80 20.73
CA GLU A 175 2.59 -14.40 21.64
C GLU A 175 3.91 -15.09 21.28
N LEU A 176 3.91 -16.37 20.92
CA LEU A 176 5.10 -17.08 20.44
C LEU A 176 5.60 -16.51 19.10
N LYS A 177 4.68 -16.17 18.18
CA LYS A 177 5.02 -15.41 16.97
C LYS A 177 5.59 -14.05 17.35
N SER A 178 4.93 -13.28 18.22
CA SER A 178 5.41 -12.00 18.74
C SER A 178 6.82 -12.11 19.31
N LEU A 179 7.11 -13.15 20.11
CA LEU A 179 8.41 -13.40 20.71
C LEU A 179 9.49 -13.73 19.65
N GLY A 180 9.15 -14.52 18.65
CA GLY A 180 10.03 -14.79 17.50
C GLY A 180 10.34 -13.52 16.71
N TYR A 181 9.36 -12.63 16.55
CA TYR A 181 9.53 -11.34 15.89
C TYR A 181 10.33 -10.36 16.76
N TYR A 182 10.01 -10.24 18.05
CA TYR A 182 10.72 -9.41 19.01
C TYR A 182 12.21 -9.77 19.04
N LYS A 183 12.55 -11.07 19.09
CA LYS A 183 13.93 -11.55 18.99
C LYS A 183 14.61 -11.12 17.68
N LYS A 184 13.91 -11.16 16.55
CA LYS A 184 14.46 -10.79 15.24
C LYS A 184 14.76 -9.29 15.12
N PHE A 185 14.00 -8.42 15.79
CA PHE A 185 14.24 -6.98 15.79
C PHE A 185 15.16 -6.50 16.93
N TYR A 186 15.18 -7.17 18.08
CA TYR A 186 16.01 -6.78 19.23
C TYR A 186 17.43 -7.38 19.19
N ILE A 187 17.63 -8.54 18.54
CA ILE A 187 18.98 -9.13 18.39
C ILE A 187 19.77 -8.46 17.23
N ILE A 188 19.09 -7.69 16.35
CA ILE A 188 19.72 -7.00 15.21
C ILE A 188 19.89 -5.48 15.47
N GLY A 189 19.42 -4.95 16.60
CA GLY A 189 19.52 -3.53 16.90
C GLY A 189 19.80 -3.24 18.37
N ASP A 190 21.08 -3.08 18.70
CA ASP A 190 21.48 -2.02 19.62
C ASP A 190 20.86 -0.70 19.12
N ILE A 191 20.06 -0.05 19.95
CA ILE A 191 20.03 1.40 20.25
C ILE A 191 18.79 1.67 21.12
N SER A 192 19.09 1.91 22.40
CA SER A 192 18.54 2.94 23.30
C SER A 192 17.02 3.18 23.38
N ILE A 193 16.48 2.73 24.53
CA ILE A 193 15.42 3.30 25.40
C ILE A 193 14.55 4.41 24.79
#